data_AF-A0A8B8I5P2-F1
#
_entry.id   AF-A0A8B8I5P2-F1
#
_cell.length_a   1.000
_cell.length_b   1.000
_cell.length_c   1.000
_cell.angle_alpha   90.00
_cell.angle_beta   90.00
_cell.angle_gamma   90.00
#
_symmetry.space_group_name_H-M   'P 1'
#
loop_
_entity.id
_entity.type
_entity.pdbx_description
1 polymer ?
#
loop_
_entity_poly.entity_id
_entity_poly.type
_entity_poly.pdbx_seq_one_letter_code
_entity_poly.pdbx_strand_id
1 'polypeptide(L)'
;MYQTIEGFGGAVTDSAGINWKSLPPAAQQHLINSYCSEDGLEYSMIRVPNTSSDFSTRPYAYNEYPINDTKLTNFTLAPEDVLYKVPMIHACMKAAKVDVEVVTASWAPPTWMVIKEQNSGFQYVNEDYYQAYADYQC
;
A
#
# COMPACT_ATOMS: atom_id res chain seq x y z
N MET A 1 -21.31 26.29 -8.51
CA MET A 1 -20.18 25.74 -7.75
C MET A 1 -20.03 24.29 -8.19
N TYR A 2 -18.81 23.83 -8.44
CA TYR A 2 -18.49 22.46 -8.87
C TYR A 2 -17.71 21.74 -7.78
N GLN A 3 -17.31 20.49 -8.01
CA GLN A 3 -16.51 19.71 -7.07
C GLN A 3 -15.15 20.35 -6.77
N THR A 4 -14.64 20.15 -5.56
CA THR A 4 -13.24 20.41 -5.19
C THR A 4 -12.38 19.21 -5.62
N ILE A 5 -11.16 19.49 -6.08
CA ILE A 5 -10.19 18.46 -6.42
C ILE A 5 -9.23 18.30 -5.24
N GLU A 6 -9.20 17.11 -4.64
CA GLU A 6 -8.34 16.82 -3.46
C GLU A 6 -6.86 16.71 -3.86
N GLY A 7 -6.55 16.13 -5.01
CA GLY A 7 -5.17 16.02 -5.46
C GLY A 7 -4.94 15.19 -6.70
N PHE A 8 -3.67 15.10 -7.08
CA PHE A 8 -3.16 14.27 -8.18
C PHE A 8 -1.95 13.47 -7.71
N GLY A 9 -1.76 12.29 -8.28
CA GLY A 9 -0.83 11.35 -7.69
C GLY A 9 -0.56 10.07 -8.47
N GLY A 10 0.16 9.18 -7.82
CA GLY A 10 0.48 7.83 -8.30
C GLY A 10 0.43 6.79 -7.19
N ALA A 11 0.68 5.53 -7.55
CA ALA A 11 0.69 4.43 -6.58
C ALA A 11 2.12 3.98 -6.23
N VAL A 12 2.40 3.82 -4.93
CA VAL A 12 3.63 3.19 -4.43
C VAL A 12 3.33 1.72 -4.16
N THR A 13 3.38 0.92 -5.23
CA THR A 13 3.29 -0.56 -5.17
C THR A 13 4.65 -1.18 -4.87
N ASP A 14 4.69 -2.47 -4.53
CA ASP A 14 5.96 -3.20 -4.37
C ASP A 14 6.82 -3.09 -5.63
N SER A 15 6.23 -3.33 -6.80
CA SER A 15 6.91 -3.17 -8.08
C SER A 15 7.51 -1.77 -8.26
N ALA A 16 6.77 -0.71 -7.93
CA ALA A 16 7.28 0.65 -8.05
C ALA A 16 8.48 0.88 -7.12
N GLY A 17 8.36 0.46 -5.85
CA GLY A 17 9.43 0.61 -4.87
C GLY A 17 10.68 -0.24 -5.18
N ILE A 18 10.51 -1.47 -5.65
CA ILE A 18 11.61 -2.34 -6.10
C ILE A 18 12.34 -1.72 -7.29
N ASN A 19 11.61 -1.28 -8.32
CA ASN A 19 12.23 -0.65 -9.49
C ASN A 19 12.95 0.64 -9.11
N TRP A 20 12.34 1.48 -8.29
CA TRP A 20 12.99 2.67 -7.75
C TRP A 20 14.28 2.32 -7.00
N LYS A 21 14.26 1.36 -6.07
CA LYS A 21 15.45 0.96 -5.32
C LYS A 21 16.54 0.30 -6.17
N SER A 22 16.20 -0.23 -7.34
CA SER A 22 17.19 -0.78 -8.28
C SER A 22 18.00 0.28 -9.03
N LEU A 23 17.52 1.54 -9.04
CA LEU A 23 18.22 2.66 -9.69
C LEU A 23 19.46 3.10 -8.91
N PRO A 24 20.48 3.66 -9.57
CA PRO A 24 21.57 4.37 -8.88
C PRO A 24 21.04 5.55 -8.04
N PRO A 25 21.71 5.95 -6.94
CA PRO A 25 21.20 6.99 -6.02
C PRO A 25 20.82 8.31 -6.68
N ALA A 26 21.60 8.78 -7.67
CA ALA A 26 21.30 10.01 -8.40
C ALA A 26 20.00 9.89 -9.22
N ALA A 27 19.76 8.74 -9.83
CA ALA A 27 18.53 8.47 -10.59
C ALA A 27 17.32 8.27 -9.66
N GLN A 28 17.52 7.67 -8.48
CA GLN A 28 16.47 7.60 -7.44
C GLN A 28 16.00 8.99 -7.05
N GLN A 29 16.93 9.92 -6.79
CA GLN A 29 16.59 11.30 -6.42
C GLN A 29 15.91 12.04 -7.58
N HIS A 30 16.44 11.89 -8.79
CA HIS A 30 15.85 12.52 -9.98
C HIS A 30 14.40 12.06 -10.21
N LEU A 31 14.13 10.75 -10.08
CA LEU A 31 12.78 10.20 -10.22
C LEU A 31 11.83 10.80 -9.17
N ILE A 32 12.24 10.86 -7.91
CA ILE A 32 11.42 11.42 -6.83
C ILE A 32 11.15 12.91 -7.07
N ASN A 33 12.18 13.70 -7.44
CA ASN A 33 11.99 15.12 -7.72
C ASN A 33 11.04 15.34 -8.91
N SER A 34 11.16 14.53 -9.97
CA SER A 34 10.33 14.64 -11.16
C SER A 34 8.83 14.50 -10.84
N TYR A 35 8.47 13.62 -9.91
CA TYR A 35 7.05 13.40 -9.55
C TYR A 35 6.59 14.25 -8.36
N CYS A 36 7.42 14.39 -7.34
CA CYS A 36 6.97 14.80 -6.01
C CYS A 36 7.45 16.21 -5.60
N SER A 37 8.45 16.80 -6.28
CA SER A 37 8.94 18.15 -5.93
C SER A 37 8.24 19.27 -6.71
N GLU A 38 8.35 20.51 -6.21
CA GLU A 38 7.86 21.73 -6.88
C GLU A 38 8.49 21.96 -8.26
N ASP A 39 9.72 21.46 -8.48
CA ASP A 39 10.42 21.57 -9.76
C ASP A 39 9.94 20.50 -10.78
N GLY A 40 9.04 19.60 -10.35
CA GLY A 40 8.46 18.51 -11.12
C GLY A 40 6.94 18.62 -11.24
N LEU A 41 6.25 17.48 -11.07
CA LEU A 41 4.79 17.40 -11.12
C LEU A 41 4.09 17.73 -9.80
N GLU A 42 4.84 17.90 -8.71
CA GLU A 42 4.35 18.22 -7.36
C GLU A 42 3.13 17.39 -6.92
N TYR A 43 3.23 16.06 -7.03
CA TYR A 43 2.18 15.14 -6.61
C TYR A 43 1.77 15.41 -5.15
N SER A 44 0.47 15.62 -4.95
CA SER A 44 -0.15 15.85 -3.65
C SER A 44 -0.88 14.61 -3.10
N MET A 45 -0.88 13.49 -3.84
CA MET A 45 -1.55 12.26 -3.42
C MET A 45 -0.70 11.02 -3.74
N ILE A 46 -0.70 10.04 -2.85
CA ILE A 46 -0.06 8.73 -3.05
C ILE A 46 -1.04 7.62 -2.66
N ARG A 47 -1.26 6.68 -3.58
CA ARG A 47 -1.98 5.43 -3.28
C ARG A 47 -1.02 4.35 -2.81
N VAL A 48 -1.33 3.66 -1.72
CA VAL A 48 -0.51 2.57 -1.18
C VAL A 48 -1.38 1.32 -1.05
N PRO A 49 -1.05 0.20 -1.73
CA PRO A 49 -1.68 -1.08 -1.43
C PRO A 49 -1.42 -1.45 0.02
N ASN A 50 -2.44 -1.81 0.79
CA ASN A 50 -2.23 -2.41 2.10
C ASN A 50 -2.07 -3.91 1.90
N THR A 51 -0.88 -4.47 2.18
CA THR A 51 -0.42 -5.81 1.78
C THR A 51 -0.01 -5.96 0.31
N SER A 52 0.13 -7.21 -0.17
CA SER A 52 0.43 -7.50 -1.57
C SER A 52 -0.70 -7.09 -2.52
N SER A 53 -0.34 -6.80 -3.76
CA SER A 53 -1.26 -6.63 -4.89
C SER A 53 -0.85 -7.54 -6.06
N ASP A 54 -1.51 -7.43 -7.20
CA ASP A 54 -1.03 -8.02 -8.46
C ASP A 54 0.34 -7.46 -8.91
N PHE A 55 0.72 -6.27 -8.44
CA PHE A 55 2.06 -5.67 -8.61
C PHE A 55 3.05 -6.05 -7.51
N SER A 56 2.86 -7.20 -6.87
CA SER A 56 3.78 -7.79 -5.88
C SER A 56 4.42 -9.06 -6.45
N THR A 57 5.64 -9.37 -5.98
CA THR A 57 6.36 -10.58 -6.44
C THR A 57 5.84 -11.87 -5.80
N ARG A 58 5.06 -11.75 -4.72
CA ARG A 58 4.41 -12.85 -4.00
C ARG A 58 3.14 -12.35 -3.30
N PRO A 59 2.16 -13.23 -3.03
CA PRO A 59 1.05 -12.92 -2.15
C PRO A 59 1.53 -12.87 -0.68
N TYR A 60 1.04 -11.90 0.09
CA TYR A 60 1.26 -11.82 1.52
C TYR A 60 0.20 -10.98 2.23
N ALA A 61 0.02 -11.22 3.52
CA ALA A 61 -0.73 -10.40 4.46
C ALA A 61 0.08 -10.21 5.74
N TYR A 62 -0.28 -9.25 6.58
CA TYR A 62 0.47 -8.89 7.78
C TYR A 62 0.20 -9.80 8.97
N ASN A 63 -0.88 -10.60 8.94
CA ASN A 63 -1.25 -11.50 10.03
C ASN A 63 -1.78 -12.83 9.49
N GLU A 64 -0.94 -13.55 8.75
CA GLU A 64 -1.31 -14.85 8.17
C GLU A 64 -1.32 -15.98 9.20
N TYR A 65 -0.48 -15.87 10.22
CA TYR A 65 -0.35 -16.83 11.31
C TYR A 65 -0.26 -16.13 12.67
N PRO A 66 -0.78 -16.72 13.76
CA PRO A 66 -1.55 -17.97 13.77
C PRO A 66 -2.92 -17.82 13.10
N ILE A 67 -3.44 -18.93 12.58
CA ILE A 67 -4.75 -18.96 11.92
C ILE A 67 -5.85 -18.60 12.93
N ASN A 68 -6.84 -17.82 12.50
CA ASN A 68 -7.97 -17.34 13.32
C ASN A 68 -7.55 -16.43 14.49
N ASP A 69 -6.43 -15.72 14.35
CA ASP A 69 -6.01 -14.73 15.33
C ASP A 69 -6.77 -13.40 15.16
N THR A 70 -7.99 -13.37 15.68
CA THR A 70 -8.86 -12.18 15.63
C THR A 70 -8.34 -11.01 16.47
N LYS A 71 -7.29 -11.23 17.28
CA LYS A 71 -6.64 -10.19 18.08
C LYS A 71 -5.41 -9.60 17.40
N LEU A 72 -5.07 -10.08 16.20
CA LEU A 72 -3.97 -9.57 15.37
C LEU A 72 -2.63 -9.54 16.12
N THR A 73 -2.39 -10.53 16.97
CA THR A 73 -1.24 -10.57 17.88
C THR A 73 0.11 -10.70 17.16
N ASN A 74 0.11 -11.13 15.90
CA ASN A 74 1.30 -11.26 15.07
C ASN A 74 1.29 -10.29 13.86
N PHE A 75 0.48 -9.23 13.92
CA PHE A 75 0.45 -8.22 12.86
C PHE A 75 1.82 -7.60 12.68
N THR A 76 2.41 -7.79 11.50
CA THR A 76 3.75 -7.29 11.18
C THR A 76 3.81 -6.83 9.73
N LEU A 77 4.37 -5.64 9.50
CA LEU A 77 4.65 -5.15 8.16
C LEU A 77 5.60 -6.10 7.42
N ALA A 78 5.36 -6.28 6.13
CA ALA A 78 6.20 -7.15 5.33
C ALA A 78 7.54 -6.46 4.99
N PRO A 79 8.59 -7.23 4.62
CA PRO A 79 9.83 -6.66 4.13
C PRO A 79 9.62 -5.66 2.99
N GLU A 80 8.63 -5.90 2.12
CA GLU A 80 8.29 -5.02 1.01
C GLU A 80 7.87 -3.62 1.45
N ASP A 81 7.13 -3.52 2.56
CA ASP A 81 6.72 -2.24 3.14
C ASP A 81 7.92 -1.47 3.69
N VAL A 82 8.75 -2.16 4.48
CA VAL A 82 9.87 -1.55 5.21
C VAL A 82 11.03 -1.19 4.28
N LEU A 83 11.31 -2.02 3.28
CA LEU A 83 12.46 -1.85 2.38
C LEU A 83 12.14 -0.96 1.17
N TYR A 84 10.89 -0.95 0.70
CA TYR A 84 10.52 -0.30 -0.56
C TYR A 84 9.47 0.80 -0.38
N LYS A 85 8.27 0.47 0.13
CA LYS A 85 7.13 1.40 0.11
C LYS A 85 7.31 2.57 1.06
N VAL A 86 7.56 2.31 2.35
CA VAL A 86 7.74 3.36 3.36
C VAL A 86 8.91 4.30 3.00
N PRO A 87 10.10 3.81 2.59
CA PRO A 87 11.17 4.71 2.16
C PRO A 87 10.82 5.57 0.94
N MET A 88 10.05 5.04 -0.02
CA MET A 88 9.64 5.79 -1.22
C MET A 88 8.62 6.88 -0.88
N ILE A 89 7.64 6.56 -0.03
CA ILE A 89 6.64 7.52 0.47
C ILE A 89 7.34 8.66 1.20
N HIS A 90 8.25 8.36 2.14
CA HIS A 90 9.02 9.37 2.85
C HIS A 90 9.90 10.22 1.91
N ALA A 91 10.47 9.62 0.86
CA ALA A 91 11.25 10.37 -0.13
C ALA A 91 10.37 11.38 -0.88
N CYS A 92 9.16 10.99 -1.28
CA CYS A 92 8.21 11.92 -1.91
C CYS A 92 7.73 13.01 -0.97
N MET A 93 7.32 12.67 0.26
CA MET A 93 6.91 13.65 1.28
C MET A 93 8.01 14.66 1.60
N LYS A 94 9.27 14.22 1.62
CA LYS A 94 10.41 15.12 1.86
C LYS A 94 10.69 16.05 0.69
N ALA A 95 10.40 15.62 -0.54
CA ALA A 95 10.64 16.41 -1.75
C ALA A 95 9.49 17.40 -2.03
N ALA A 96 8.27 17.08 -1.61
CA ALA A 96 7.09 17.92 -1.78
C ALA A 96 7.14 19.17 -0.91
N LYS A 97 6.58 20.27 -1.42
CA LYS A 97 6.30 21.48 -0.63
C LYS A 97 4.84 21.59 -0.18
N VAL A 98 3.99 20.73 -0.72
CA VAL A 98 2.58 20.59 -0.35
C VAL A 98 2.40 19.36 0.54
N ASP A 99 1.29 19.33 1.29
CA ASP A 99 0.90 18.14 2.02
C ASP A 99 0.58 17.01 1.04
N VAL A 100 1.16 15.83 1.28
CA VAL A 100 0.93 14.64 0.46
C VAL A 100 -0.07 13.74 1.17
N GLU A 101 -1.26 13.62 0.60
CA GLU A 101 -2.30 12.72 1.10
C GLU A 101 -1.98 11.27 0.76
N VAL A 102 -2.08 10.38 1.75
CA VAL A 102 -1.85 8.94 1.56
C VAL A 102 -3.18 8.21 1.60
N VAL A 103 -3.53 7.58 0.48
CA VAL A 103 -4.72 6.76 0.34
C VAL A 103 -4.32 5.29 0.36
N THR A 104 -4.79 4.55 1.36
CA THR A 104 -4.51 3.12 1.48
C THR A 104 -5.70 2.27 1.07
N ALA A 105 -5.45 1.12 0.45
CA ALA A 105 -6.49 0.16 0.13
C ALA A 105 -5.95 -1.26 0.14
N SER A 106 -6.62 -2.15 0.87
CA SER A 106 -6.27 -3.57 0.91
C SER A 106 -6.73 -4.30 -0.34
N TRP A 107 -5.86 -5.16 -0.88
CA TRP A 107 -6.19 -6.00 -2.03
C TRP A 107 -6.85 -7.31 -1.60
N ALA A 108 -6.39 -7.88 -0.48
CA ALA A 108 -6.98 -9.06 0.14
C ALA A 108 -6.65 -9.11 1.65
N PRO A 109 -7.56 -9.65 2.48
CA PRO A 109 -7.28 -9.97 3.88
C PRO A 109 -6.34 -11.21 4.02
N PRO A 110 -5.88 -11.53 5.24
CA PRO A 110 -5.33 -12.85 5.56
C PRO A 110 -6.22 -14.01 5.10
N THR A 111 -5.63 -15.13 4.67
CA THR A 111 -6.43 -16.20 4.02
C THR A 111 -7.41 -16.90 4.95
N TRP A 112 -7.16 -16.87 6.26
CA TRP A 112 -8.07 -17.43 7.26
C TRP A 112 -9.32 -16.56 7.49
N MET A 113 -9.33 -15.32 7.00
CA MET A 113 -10.49 -14.43 7.10
C MET A 113 -11.51 -14.63 5.96
N VAL A 114 -11.19 -15.41 4.91
CA VAL A 114 -12.03 -15.52 3.71
C VAL A 114 -12.79 -16.83 3.60
N ILE A 115 -13.99 -16.74 3.04
CA ILE A 115 -14.79 -17.87 2.55
C ILE A 115 -14.78 -17.89 1.02
N LYS A 116 -14.74 -19.08 0.44
CA LYS A 116 -14.79 -19.30 -1.01
C LYS A 116 -16.21 -19.61 -1.44
N GLU A 117 -16.70 -18.90 -2.44
CA GLU A 117 -17.93 -19.27 -3.13
C GLU A 117 -17.65 -20.47 -4.06
N GLN A 118 -18.40 -21.55 -3.85
CA GLN A 118 -18.12 -22.87 -4.45
C GLN A 118 -18.16 -22.89 -5.98
N ASN A 119 -18.92 -21.98 -6.61
CA ASN A 119 -19.21 -22.03 -8.05
C ASN A 119 -18.54 -20.94 -8.88
N SER A 120 -17.99 -19.90 -8.24
CA SER A 120 -17.45 -18.71 -8.94
C SER A 120 -15.94 -18.54 -8.75
N GLY A 121 -15.36 -19.16 -7.70
CA GLY A 121 -13.99 -18.90 -7.29
C GLY A 121 -13.80 -17.55 -6.59
N PHE A 122 -14.85 -16.75 -6.43
CA PHE A 122 -14.80 -15.51 -5.66
C PHE A 122 -14.60 -15.79 -4.18
N GLN A 123 -13.90 -14.87 -3.53
CA GLN A 123 -13.62 -14.90 -2.10
C GLN A 123 -14.25 -13.68 -1.45
N TYR A 124 -14.86 -13.91 -0.29
CA TYR A 124 -15.47 -12.87 0.52
C TYR A 124 -14.92 -12.98 1.93
N VAL A 125 -14.84 -11.85 2.63
CA VAL A 125 -14.53 -11.87 4.07
C VAL A 125 -15.67 -12.59 4.79
N ASN A 126 -15.35 -13.53 5.68
CA ASN A 126 -16.34 -14.15 6.55
C ASN A 126 -16.89 -13.10 7.53
N GLU A 127 -18.21 -13.06 7.71
CA GLU A 127 -18.90 -12.16 8.62
C GLU A 127 -18.37 -12.26 10.05
N ASP A 128 -17.97 -13.46 10.49
CA ASP A 128 -17.36 -13.70 11.80
C ASP A 128 -16.06 -12.89 12.03
N TYR A 129 -15.40 -12.45 10.96
CA TYR A 129 -14.14 -11.73 10.99
C TYR A 129 -14.25 -10.26 10.59
N TYR A 130 -15.45 -9.71 10.41
CA TYR A 130 -15.60 -8.30 10.01
C TYR A 130 -14.93 -7.32 10.98
N GLN A 131 -15.09 -7.54 12.30
CA GLN A 131 -14.43 -6.67 13.27
C GLN A 131 -12.90 -6.81 13.21
N ALA A 132 -12.38 -8.05 13.15
CA ALA A 132 -10.95 -8.29 13.05
C ALA A 132 -10.36 -7.71 11.75
N TYR A 133 -11.11 -7.75 10.64
CA TYR A 133 -10.69 -7.14 9.39
C TYR A 133 -10.75 -5.61 9.43
N ALA A 134 -11.72 -5.01 10.14
CA ALA A 134 -11.75 -3.58 10.37
C ALA A 134 -10.54 -3.14 11.22
N ASP A 135 -10.25 -3.85 12.32
CA ASP A 135 -9.09 -3.59 13.17
C ASP A 135 -7.77 -3.76 12.42
N TYR A 136 -7.72 -4.67 11.44
CA TYR A 136 -6.56 -4.89 10.57
C TYR A 136 -6.25 -3.71 9.63
N GLN A 137 -7.23 -2.86 9.32
CA GLN A 137 -7.05 -1.67 8.48
C GLN A 137 -6.72 -0.39 9.27
N CYS A 138 -6.93 -0.40 10.59
CA CYS A 138 -6.70 0.75 11.48
C CYS A 138 -5.23 0.85 11.90
#